data_AF-A0A2G0W590-F1
#
_entry.id   AF-A0A2G0W590-F1
#
_cell.length_a   1.000
_cell.length_b   1.000
_cell.length_c   1.000
_cell.angle_alpha   90.00
_cell.angle_beta   90.00
_cell.angle_gamma   90.00
#
_symmetry.space_group_name_H-M   'P 1'
#
loop_
_entity.id
_entity.type
_entity.pdbx_description
1 polymer ?
#
loop_
_entity_poly.entity_id
_entity_poly.type
_entity_poly.pdbx_seq_one_letter_code
_entity_poly.pdbx_strand_id
1 'polypeptide(L)' 'MTKLQVVSSMYAYIMTSWDELPDENKRALGFDFVVGSEGEEVALNHLARLFMDYADLSFRRALVARRRRLGVDA' A
#
# COMPACT_ATOMS: atom_id res chain seq x y z
N MET A 1 11.03 -7.76 11.00
CA MET A 1 9.61 -7.59 10.64
C MET A 1 9.20 -8.65 9.63
N THR A 2 8.03 -9.27 9.79
CA THR A 2 7.59 -10.32 8.87
C THR A 2 6.74 -9.74 7.74
N LYS A 3 6.71 -10.41 6.59
CA LYS A 3 5.86 -10.04 5.44
C LYS A 3 4.37 -9.97 5.84
N LEU A 4 3.94 -10.84 6.76
CA LEU A 4 2.56 -10.85 7.26
C LEU A 4 2.23 -9.57 8.04
N GLN A 5 3.15 -9.09 8.88
CA GLN A 5 2.96 -7.84 9.63
C GLN A 5 2.77 -6.65 8.69
N VAL A 6 3.59 -6.50 7.66
CA VAL A 6 3.45 -5.43 6.65
C VAL A 6 2.06 -5.48 6.00
N VAL A 7 1.64 -6.67 5.56
CA VAL A 7 0.34 -6.84 4.87
C VAL A 7 -0.82 -6.50 5.80
N SER A 8 -0.78 -6.98 7.05
CA SER A 8 -1.81 -6.66 8.06
C SER A 8 -1.85 -5.15 8.36
N SER A 9 -0.71 -4.49 8.48
CA SER A 9 -0.64 -3.04 8.73
C SER A 9 -1.13 -2.23 7.53
N MET A 10 -0.82 -2.64 6.29
CA MET A 10 -1.39 -2.01 5.08
C MET A 10 -2.90 -2.20 5.02
N TYR A 11 -3.40 -3.39 5.33
CA TYR A 11 -4.84 -3.65 5.36
C TYR A 11 -5.54 -2.77 6.40
N ALA A 12 -4.99 -2.68 7.61
CA ALA A 12 -5.50 -1.81 8.65
C ALA A 12 -5.55 -0.34 8.16
N TYR A 13 -4.48 0.18 7.57
CA TYR A 13 -4.47 1.53 7.01
C TYR A 13 -5.53 1.78 5.94
N ILE A 14 -5.83 0.80 5.07
CA ILE A 14 -6.88 0.96 4.05
C ILE A 14 -8.27 1.00 4.69
N MET A 15 -8.46 0.21 5.75
CA MET A 15 -9.75 0.07 6.43
C MET A 15 -10.03 1.16 7.45
N THR A 16 -9.01 1.86 7.91
CA THR A 16 -9.09 2.95 8.89
C THR A 16 -8.51 4.23 8.31
N SER A 17 -8.36 5.27 9.12
CA SER A 17 -7.54 6.44 8.77
C SER A 17 -6.10 6.28 9.28
N TRP A 18 -5.23 7.19 8.85
CA TRP A 18 -3.88 7.34 9.43
C TRP A 18 -3.94 7.66 10.94
N ASP A 19 -4.87 8.50 11.35
CA ASP A 19 -5.00 8.95 12.75
C ASP A 19 -5.40 7.79 13.67
N GLU A 20 -6.23 6.88 13.16
CA GLU A 20 -6.71 5.70 13.89
C GLU A 20 -5.74 4.51 13.83
N LEU A 21 -4.68 4.57 13.03
CA LEU A 21 -3.75 3.47 12.87
C LEU A 21 -2.81 3.37 14.10
N PRO A 22 -2.70 2.19 14.74
CA PRO A 22 -1.79 2.00 15.88
C PRO A 22 -0.32 2.26 15.52
N ASP A 23 0.47 2.80 16.46
CA ASP A 23 1.88 3.15 16.24
C ASP A 23 2.75 1.94 15.87
N GLU A 24 2.39 0.74 16.33
CA GLU A 24 3.04 -0.49 15.88
C GLU A 24 2.83 -0.77 14.39
N ASN A 25 1.64 -0.46 13.86
CA ASN A 25 1.35 -0.58 12.43
C ASN A 25 2.01 0.53 11.63
N LYS A 26 2.04 1.77 12.16
CA LYS A 26 2.78 2.88 11.56
C LYS A 26 4.26 2.51 11.42
N ARG A 27 4.92 2.08 12.50
CA ARG A 27 6.31 1.61 12.47
C ARG A 27 6.50 0.41 11.55
N ALA A 28 5.52 -0.51 11.49
CA ALA A 28 5.54 -1.61 10.54
C ALA A 28 5.46 -1.16 9.07
N LEU A 29 4.91 0.01 8.80
CA LEU A 29 4.91 0.60 7.47
C LEU A 29 6.16 1.47 7.22
N GLY A 30 7.13 1.47 8.15
CA GLY A 30 8.35 2.28 8.08
C GLY A 30 8.18 3.69 8.65
N PHE A 31 7.10 3.96 9.38
CA PHE A 31 6.81 5.26 9.97
C PHE A 31 7.34 5.35 11.40
N ASP A 32 8.66 5.51 11.55
CA ASP A 32 9.36 5.70 12.83
C ASP A 32 10.13 7.02 12.82
N PHE A 33 9.41 8.14 12.85
CA PHE A 33 10.00 9.49 12.80
C PHE A 33 9.22 10.49 13.63
N VAL A 34 9.88 11.61 13.90
CA VAL A 34 9.29 12.75 14.61
C VAL A 34 8.26 13.42 13.70
N VAL A 35 7.07 13.67 14.23
CA VAL A 35 6.00 14.41 13.53
C VAL A 35 6.49 15.81 13.13
N GLY A 36 6.23 16.21 11.91
CA GLY A 36 6.70 17.46 11.30
C GLY A 36 8.13 17.40 10.75
N SER A 37 8.77 16.23 10.74
CA SER A 37 10.11 16.06 10.15
C SER A 37 10.05 15.75 8.65
N GLU A 38 11.16 16.00 7.96
CA GLU A 38 11.35 15.58 6.56
C GLU A 38 11.16 14.05 6.38
N GLY A 39 11.48 13.26 7.42
CA GLY A 39 11.26 11.81 7.42
C GLY A 39 9.79 11.43 7.30
N GLU A 40 8.89 12.22 7.87
CA GLU A 40 7.44 12.01 7.75
C GLU A 40 6.96 12.22 6.33
N GLU A 41 7.36 13.32 5.69
CA GLU A 41 6.99 13.61 4.31
C GLU A 41 7.51 12.54 3.34
N VAL A 42 8.76 12.09 3.51
CA VAL A 42 9.37 11.05 2.68
C VAL A 42 8.60 9.73 2.77
N ALA A 43 8.20 9.33 3.97
CA ALA A 43 7.50 8.07 4.17
C ALA A 43 6.02 8.13 3.73
N LEU A 44 5.34 9.25 3.95
CA LEU A 44 4.00 9.48 3.38
C LEU A 44 4.02 9.41 1.85
N ASN A 45 5.01 10.05 1.23
CA ASN A 45 5.22 9.96 -0.22
C ASN A 45 5.52 8.53 -0.68
N HIS A 46 6.34 7.80 0.09
CA HIS A 46 6.62 6.40 -0.21
C HIS A 46 5.37 5.53 -0.15
N LEU A 47 4.53 5.70 0.87
CA LEU A 47 3.28 4.97 1.02
C LEU A 47 2.28 5.29 -0.09
N ALA A 48 2.13 6.57 -0.45
CA ALA A 48 1.29 6.97 -1.59
C ALA A 48 1.76 6.28 -2.89
N ARG A 49 3.08 6.22 -3.12
CA ARG A 49 3.66 5.56 -4.28
C ARG A 49 3.39 4.06 -4.30
N LEU A 50 3.50 3.38 -3.15
CA LEU A 50 3.15 1.96 -3.03
C LEU A 50 1.70 1.70 -3.41
N PHE A 51 0.76 2.54 -2.97
CA PHE A 51 -0.65 2.40 -3.37
C PHE A 51 -0.87 2.57 -4.87
N MET A 52 -0.21 3.56 -5.49
CA MET A 52 -0.28 3.77 -6.93
C MET A 52 0.27 2.57 -7.72
N ASP A 53 1.40 2.02 -7.30
CA ASP A 53 2.02 0.85 -7.93
C ASP A 53 1.11 -0.40 -7.82
N TYR A 54 0.49 -0.62 -6.65
CA TYR A 54 -0.46 -1.72 -6.47
C TYR A 54 -1.75 -1.53 -7.27
N ALA A 55 -2.24 -0.30 -7.41
CA ALA A 55 -3.41 0.01 -8.23
C ALA A 55 -3.12 -0.29 -9.71
N ASP A 56 -1.97 0.16 -10.24
CA ASP A 56 -1.54 -0.13 -11.62
C ASP A 56 -1.37 -1.64 -11.85
N LEU A 57 -0.71 -2.35 -10.93
CA LEU A 57 -0.56 -3.81 -11.03
C LEU A 57 -1.93 -4.52 -11.06
N SER A 58 -2.85 -4.11 -10.18
CA SER A 58 -4.20 -4.67 -10.12
C SER A 58 -4.98 -4.40 -11.41
N PHE A 59 -4.86 -3.19 -11.96
CA PHE A 59 -5.45 -2.82 -13.23
C PHE A 59 -4.92 -3.67 -14.40
N ARG A 60 -3.60 -3.83 -14.51
CA ARG A 60 -2.99 -4.69 -15.54
C ARG A 60 -3.48 -6.14 -15.46
N ARG A 61 -3.59 -6.69 -14.24
CA ARG A 61 -4.15 -8.05 -14.02
C ARG A 61 -5.61 -8.14 -14.48
N ALA A 62 -6.43 -7.12 -14.19
CA ALA A 62 -7.81 -7.07 -14.62
C ALA A 62 -7.94 -7.00 -16.16
N LEU A 63 -7.08 -6.22 -16.82
CA LEU A 63 -7.03 -6.15 -18.29
C LEU A 63 -6.67 -7.50 -18.92
N VAL A 64 -5.66 -8.19 -18.39
CA VAL A 64 -5.30 -9.55 -18.85
C VAL A 64 -6.48 -10.51 -18.67
N ALA A 65 -7.13 -10.51 -17.51
CA ALA A 65 -8.30 -11.35 -17.27
C ALA A 65 -9.48 -11.02 -18.20
N ARG A 66 -9.64 -9.75 -18.61
CA ARG A 66 -10.64 -9.34 -19.60
C ARG A 66 -10.29 -9.83 -21.00
N ARG A 67 -9.05 -9.64 -21.45
CA ARG A 67 -8.61 -10.09 -22.80
C ARG A 67 -8.75 -11.59 -22.99
N ARG A 68 -8.37 -12.38 -21.97
CA ARG A 68 -8.58 -13.84 -21.94
C ARG A 68 -10.05 -14.22 -22.12
N ARG A 69 -10.97 -13.52 -21.44
CA ARG A 69 -12.42 -13.75 -21.57
C ARG A 69 -12.98 -13.37 -22.94
N LEU A 70 -12.35 -12.43 -23.63
CA LEU A 70 -12.72 -12.00 -24.98
C LEU A 70 -12.07 -12.86 -26.08
N GLY A 71 -11.23 -13.83 -25.74
CA GLY A 71 -10.51 -14.66 -26.73
C GLY A 71 -9.47 -13.91 -27.55
N VAL A 72 -9.02 -12.73 -27.09
CA VAL A 72 -8.03 -11.89 -27.80
C VAL A 72 -6.61 -12.45 -27.65
N ASP A 73 -6.36 -13.23 -26.60
CA ASP A 73 -5.07 -13.86 -26.29
C ASP A 73 -5.09 -15.39 -26.57
N ALA A 74 -6.00 -15.89 -27.42
CA ALA A 74 -6.14 -17.30 -27.80
C ALA A 74 -5.39 -17.62 -29.11
#